data_AF-A0A9P6J5G9-F1
#
_entry.id   AF-A0A9P6J5G9-F1
#
_cell.length_a   1.000
_cell.length_b   1.000
_cell.length_c   1.000
_cell.angle_alpha   90.00
_cell.angle_beta   90.00
_cell.angle_gamma   90.00
#
_symmetry.space_group_name_H-M   'P 1'
#
loop_
_entity.id
_entity.type
_entity.pdbx_description
1 polymer ?
#
loop_
_entity_poly.entity_id
_entity_poly.type
_entity_poly.pdbx_seq_one_letter_code
_entity_poly.pdbx_strand_id
1 'polypeptide(L)' 'MSEQKLEYTGEKEFVDDKFDIERSSVVLDEEENSPIPEVAAIVSNKDDPTIPVMTFRFWVMAVVFSVILSFFNQF' A
#
# COMPACT_ATOMS: atom_id res chain seq x y z
N MET A 1 -26.61 -32.43 -24.57
CA MET A 1 -27.19 -32.14 -23.23
C MET A 1 -26.12 -32.05 -22.14
N SER A 2 -25.02 -32.82 -22.24
CA SER A 2 -23.85 -32.75 -21.35
C SER A 2 -22.97 -31.51 -21.60
N GLU A 3 -22.79 -31.09 -22.85
CA GLU A 3 -21.91 -29.97 -23.21
C GLU A 3 -22.41 -28.61 -22.69
N GLN A 4 -23.70 -28.32 -22.84
CA GLN A 4 -24.32 -27.11 -22.26
C GLN A 4 -24.21 -27.05 -20.73
N LYS A 5 -24.14 -28.21 -20.05
CA LYS A 5 -23.99 -28.25 -18.60
C LYS A 5 -22.55 -27.95 -18.17
N LEU A 6 -21.57 -28.39 -18.95
CA LEU A 6 -20.15 -28.07 -18.74
C LEU A 6 -19.88 -26.58 -18.98
N GLU A 7 -20.44 -26.02 -20.04
CA GLU A 7 -20.33 -24.59 -20.35
C GLU A 7 -20.99 -23.72 -19.27
N TYR A 8 -22.20 -24.08 -18.82
CA TYR A 8 -22.90 -23.40 -17.73
C TYR A 8 -22.18 -23.50 -16.37
N THR A 9 -21.48 -24.60 -16.10
CA THR A 9 -20.68 -24.74 -14.87
C THR A 9 -19.42 -23.90 -14.93
N GLY A 10 -18.75 -23.86 -16.08
CA GLY A 10 -17.55 -23.04 -16.28
C GLY A 10 -17.84 -21.54 -16.24
N GLU A 11 -18.96 -21.11 -16.84
CA GLU A 11 -19.40 -19.70 -16.74
C GLU A 11 -19.72 -19.30 -15.30
N LYS A 12 -20.32 -20.19 -14.50
CA LYS A 12 -20.59 -19.92 -13.08
C LYS A 12 -19.33 -19.79 -12.24
N GLU A 13 -18.41 -20.74 -12.38
CA GLU A 13 -17.12 -20.67 -11.66
C GLU A 13 -16.36 -19.39 -12.01
N PHE A 14 -16.37 -18.98 -13.29
CA PHE A 14 -15.75 -17.73 -13.74
C PHE A 14 -16.43 -16.46 -13.17
N VAL A 15 -17.75 -16.48 -12.98
CA VAL A 15 -18.50 -15.36 -12.38
C VAL A 15 -18.24 -15.28 -10.88
N ASP A 16 -18.23 -16.41 -10.17
CA ASP A 16 -17.98 -16.46 -8.73
C ASP A 16 -16.55 -16.00 -8.39
N ASP A 17 -15.54 -16.44 -9.15
CA ASP A 17 -14.14 -15.97 -8.99
C ASP A 17 -14.00 -14.45 -9.19
N LYS A 18 -14.69 -13.88 -10.20
CA LYS A 18 -14.70 -12.42 -10.42
C LYS A 18 -15.35 -11.68 -9.25
N PHE A 19 -16.44 -12.22 -8.71
CA PHE A 19 -17.15 -11.62 -7.59
C PHE A 19 -16.30 -11.60 -6.32
N ASP A 20 -15.58 -12.69 -6.04
CA ASP A 20 -14.68 -12.77 -4.89
C ASP A 20 -13.46 -11.85 -5.02
N ILE A 21 -12.89 -11.72 -6.22
CA ILE A 21 -11.80 -10.77 -6.49
C ILE A 21 -12.27 -9.32 -6.32
N GLU A 22 -13.43 -8.97 -6.85
CA GLU A 22 -13.99 -7.62 -6.71
C GLU A 22 -14.26 -7.30 -5.23
N ARG A 23 -14.88 -8.24 -4.50
CA ARG A 23 -15.10 -8.10 -3.07
C ARG A 23 -13.80 -7.98 -2.29
N SER A 24 -12.78 -8.77 -2.62
CA SER A 24 -11.47 -8.69 -1.97
C SER A 24 -10.80 -7.34 -2.22
N SER A 25 -10.88 -6.79 -3.44
CA SER A 25 -10.31 -5.48 -3.74
C SER A 25 -10.97 -4.36 -2.94
N VAL A 26 -12.30 -4.40 -2.79
CA VAL A 26 -13.06 -3.43 -2.00
C VAL A 26 -12.71 -3.53 -0.50
N VAL A 27 -12.55 -4.74 0.04
CA VAL A 27 -12.17 -4.94 1.45
C VAL A 27 -10.75 -4.43 1.73
N LEU A 28 -9.81 -4.63 0.81
CA LEU A 28 -8.45 -4.11 0.94
C LEU A 28 -8.42 -2.57 0.88
N ASP A 29 -9.19 -1.97 -0.04
CA ASP A 29 -9.31 -0.51 -0.15
C ASP A 29 -9.94 0.12 1.10
N GLU A 30 -10.89 -0.56 1.76
CA GLU A 30 -11.47 -0.12 3.04
C GLU A 30 -10.48 -0.24 4.22
N GLU A 31 -9.61 -1.26 4.22
CA GLU A 31 -8.62 -1.49 5.29
C GLU A 31 -7.44 -0.51 5.21
N GLU A 32 -7.06 -0.07 4.01
CA GLU A 32 -6.07 1.00 3.81
C GLU A 32 -6.58 2.37 4.24
N ASN A 33 -7.90 2.53 4.34
CA ASN A 33 -8.52 3.79 4.72
C ASN A 33 -8.71 3.94 6.24
N SER A 34 -8.64 5.18 6.73
CA SER A 34 -8.87 5.42 8.14
C SER A 34 -10.30 5.00 8.54
N PRO A 35 -10.50 4.25 9.65
CA PRO A 35 -11.83 3.86 10.13
C PRO A 35 -12.74 5.04 10.50
N ILE A 36 -12.17 6.24 10.63
CA ILE A 36 -12.88 7.47 10.97
C ILE A 36 -13.16 8.23 9.67
N PRO A 37 -14.44 8.37 9.25
CA PRO A 37 -14.79 8.92 7.94
C PRO A 37 -14.36 10.38 7.79
N GLU A 38 -14.33 11.15 8.88
CA GLU A 38 -13.86 12.53 8.87
C GLU A 38 -12.36 12.61 8.53
N VAL A 39 -11.55 11.63 8.93
CA VAL A 39 -10.10 11.58 8.67
C VAL A 39 -9.82 11.09 7.26
N ALA A 40 -10.55 10.06 6.81
CA ALA A 40 -10.49 9.54 5.45
C ALA A 40 -10.82 10.59 4.38
N ALA A 41 -11.72 11.53 4.70
CA ALA A 41 -12.14 12.57 3.77
C ALA A 41 -11.13 13.72 3.65
N ILE A 42 -10.25 13.92 4.64
CA ILE A 42 -9.36 15.10 4.70
C ILE A 42 -7.93 14.81 4.24
N VAL A 43 -7.50 13.54 4.17
CA VAL A 43 -6.14 13.15 3.80
C VAL A 43 -6.19 12.04 2.74
N SER A 44 -5.38 12.16 1.70
CA SER A 44 -5.21 11.09 0.71
C SER A 44 -4.24 10.03 1.27
N ASN A 45 -4.60 8.74 1.14
CA ASN A 45 -3.74 7.63 1.59
C ASN A 45 -2.58 7.33 0.63
N LYS A 46 -2.55 7.96 -0.55
CA LYS A 46 -1.46 7.77 -1.52
C LYS A 46 -0.36 8.78 -1.26
N ASP A 47 0.81 8.27 -0.89
CA ASP A 47 2.02 9.07 -0.76
C ASP A 47 2.51 9.57 -2.14
N ASP A 48 3.14 10.75 -2.15
CA ASP A 48 3.76 11.34 -3.35
C ASP A 48 5.25 10.97 -3.43
N PRO A 49 5.66 10.15 -4.44
CA PRO A 49 7.05 9.71 -4.59
C PRO A 49 7.98 10.80 -5.17
N THR A 50 7.44 11.94 -5.60
CA THR A 50 8.25 13.05 -6.14
C THR A 50 8.86 13.92 -5.03
N ILE A 51 8.37 13.77 -3.80
CA ILE A 51 8.89 14.50 -2.64
C ILE A 51 10.33 14.03 -2.35
N PRO A 52 11.32 14.94 -2.31
CA PRO A 52 12.71 14.56 -2.15
C PRO A 52 12.98 14.05 -0.73
N VAL A 53 13.34 12.76 -0.63
CA VAL A 53 13.66 12.09 0.64
C VAL A 53 14.97 12.61 1.26
N MET A 54 15.94 12.99 0.42
CA MET A 54 17.29 13.40 0.83
C MET A 54 17.45 14.93 0.88
N THR A 55 16.70 15.59 1.76
CA THR A 55 16.80 17.05 1.94
C THR A 55 18.11 17.48 2.59
N PHE A 56 18.49 18.75 2.41
CA PHE A 56 19.65 19.35 3.07
C PHE A 56 19.62 19.17 4.60
N ARG A 57 18.43 19.33 5.22
CA ARG A 57 18.24 19.13 6.67
C ARG A 57 18.62 17.71 7.11
N PHE A 58 18.28 16.70 6.31
CA PHE A 58 18.65 15.30 6.61
C PHE A 58 20.16 15.12 6.58
N TRP A 59 20.83 15.60 5.53
CA TRP A 59 22.29 15.48 5.37
C TRP A 59 23.08 16.19 6.48
N VAL A 60 22.64 17.38 6.90
CA VAL A 60 23.28 18.11 8.00
C VAL A 60 23.26 17.28 9.29
N MET A 61 22.09 16.73 9.65
CA MET A 61 21.98 15.91 10.86
C MET A 61 22.79 14.61 10.73
N ALA A 62 22.71 13.93 9.59
CA ALA A 62 23.43 12.67 9.34
C ALA A 62 24.95 12.84 9.43
N VAL A 63 25.51 13.88 8.80
CA VAL A 63 26.96 14.17 8.86
C VAL A 63 27.38 14.54 10.28
N VAL A 64 26.61 15.38 10.98
CA VAL A 64 26.91 15.76 12.37
C VAL A 64 26.99 14.53 13.27
N PHE A 65 25.99 13.64 13.21
CA PHE A 65 25.99 12.41 14.01
C PHE A 65 27.12 11.46 13.61
N SER A 66 27.41 11.32 12.31
CA SER A 66 28.50 10.46 11.81
C SER A 66 29.87 10.94 12.32
N VAL A 67 30.13 12.25 12.27
CA VAL A 67 31.37 12.85 12.78
C VAL A 67 31.48 12.63 14.30
N ILE A 68 30.41 12.91 15.05
CA ILE A 68 30.39 12.72 16.51
C ILE A 68 30.68 11.26 16.88
N LEU A 69 29.98 10.29 16.26
CA LEU A 69 30.19 8.86 16.52
C LEU A 69 31.61 8.41 16.16
N SER A 70 32.18 8.91 15.06
CA SER A 70 33.56 8.59 14.67
C SER A 70 34.57 9.00 15.73
N PHE A 71 34.38 10.15 16.38
CA PHE A 71 35.28 10.59 17.46
C PHE A 71 35.15 9.74 18.73
N PHE A 72 33.95 9.29 19.07
CA PHE A 72 33.75 8.40 20.22
C PHE A 72 34.31 6.99 19.99
N ASN A 73 34.36 6.54 18.74
CA ASN A 73 34.86 5.21 18.36
C ASN A 73 36.38 5.17 18.09
N GLN A 74 37.15 6.13 18.61
CA GLN A 74 38.60 6.29 18.34
C GLN A 74 39.51 5.44 19.29
N PHE A 75 38.99 4.42 19.97
CA PHE A 75 39.76 3.53 20.86
C PHE A 75 40.00 2.14 20.26
#